data_AF-A0A969FGI2-F1
#
_entry.id   AF-A0A969FGI2-F1
#
_cell.length_a   1.000
_cell.length_b   1.000
_cell.length_c   1.000
_cell.angle_alpha   90.00
_cell.angle_beta   90.00
_cell.angle_gamma   90.00
#
_symmetry.space_group_name_H-M   'P 1'
#
loop_
_entity.id
_entity.type
_entity.pdbx_description
1 polymer ?
#
loop_
_entity_poly.entity_id
_entity_poly.type
_entity_poly.pdbx_seq_one_letter_code
_entity_poly.pdbx_strand_id
1 'polypeptide(L)'
;MRTYLYLLAGLTSALIGWNIGQIFLTDLRWLTATPEIVLFPCIAISLAIGSVANEIFLSNPTRPKLSLRILRIPLMIALAIGLLAGLIAGIISQILFAPMLRVPTPIVRIFGWLIVGAAVGLAEGLSWRWHSLEAGNPQRFRQRLILSIIATAIASLTAALSFELIRLIGNFPNALKNYEDPLGFTILGLCLGAAFRITNSSPSYLPALRAGAGFEYRGEEYEPINQQLNPNRTVKLDDPDALPCIDRSVLKFVSYRSQGDDDEDTIEEGLSIELPVDRTIQIGSAADAHLRLPHLPAHAADLKLSGKIATLLPDSKFYRTLAINGTVLGSRRNVTLKHNYVISFYTIDENELETPKYYRLVFYNRFLDPLA
;
A
#
# COMPACT_ATOMS: atom_id res chain seq x y z
N MET A 1 -5.96 -13.64 13.35
CA MET A 1 -5.00 -12.67 13.92
C MET A 1 -5.22 -11.23 13.44
N ARG A 2 -5.27 -10.97 12.12
CA ARG A 2 -5.45 -9.61 11.56
C ARG A 2 -6.68 -8.86 12.11
N THR A 3 -7.82 -9.52 12.28
CA THR A 3 -9.03 -8.92 12.89
C THR A 3 -8.78 -8.39 14.31
N TYR A 4 -8.10 -9.18 15.15
CA TYR A 4 -7.80 -8.75 16.52
C TYR A 4 -6.89 -7.53 16.54
N LEU A 5 -5.95 -7.42 15.58
CA LEU A 5 -5.06 -6.28 15.48
C LEU A 5 -5.80 -5.00 15.06
N TYR A 6 -6.75 -5.07 14.12
CA TYR A 6 -7.58 -3.90 13.80
C TYR A 6 -8.48 -3.48 14.97
N LEU A 7 -9.11 -4.43 15.66
CA LEU A 7 -9.94 -4.12 16.83
C LEU A 7 -9.11 -3.51 17.96
N LEU A 8 -7.95 -4.10 18.26
CA LEU A 8 -7.05 -3.61 19.30
C LEU A 8 -6.49 -2.23 18.94
N ALA A 9 -6.07 -2.02 17.69
CA ALA A 9 -5.60 -0.71 17.23
C ALA A 9 -6.69 0.36 17.41
N GLY A 10 -7.90 0.12 16.92
CA GLY A 10 -9.02 1.05 17.08
C GLY A 10 -9.35 1.35 18.54
N LEU A 11 -9.40 0.32 19.39
CA LEU A 11 -9.59 0.43 20.83
C LEU A 11 -8.52 1.31 21.50
N THR A 12 -7.25 0.95 21.29
CA THR A 12 -6.12 1.65 21.92
C THR A 12 -6.02 3.09 21.46
N SER A 13 -6.24 3.37 20.17
CA SER A 13 -6.24 4.73 19.64
C SER A 13 -7.36 5.59 20.21
N ALA A 14 -8.58 5.06 20.33
CA ALA A 14 -9.67 5.81 20.94
C ALA A 14 -9.35 6.19 22.41
N LEU A 15 -8.82 5.24 23.17
CA LEU A 15 -8.46 5.45 24.57
C LEU A 15 -7.27 6.39 24.74
N ILE A 16 -6.26 6.31 23.87
CA ILE A 16 -5.12 7.25 23.87
C ILE A 16 -5.60 8.66 23.57
N GLY A 17 -6.43 8.83 22.54
CA GLY A 17 -7.00 10.14 22.18
C GLY A 17 -7.83 10.75 23.31
N TRP A 18 -8.66 9.93 23.96
CA TRP A 18 -9.43 10.37 25.13
C TRP A 18 -8.52 10.78 26.30
N ASN A 19 -7.53 9.96 26.66
CA ASN A 19 -6.59 10.28 27.75
C ASN A 19 -5.83 11.59 27.49
N ILE A 20 -5.34 11.78 26.26
CA ILE A 20 -4.67 13.04 25.87
C ILE A 20 -5.63 14.22 26.03
N GLY A 21 -6.88 14.08 25.58
CA GLY A 21 -7.91 15.10 25.77
C GLY A 21 -8.16 15.43 27.23
N GLN A 22 -8.22 14.42 28.10
CA GLN A 22 -8.36 14.64 29.54
C GLN A 22 -7.18 15.39 30.14
N ILE A 23 -5.93 15.06 29.80
CA ILE A 23 -4.75 15.80 30.28
C ILE A 23 -4.86 17.30 29.97
N PHE A 24 -5.33 17.66 28.77
CA PHE A 24 -5.55 19.06 28.41
C PHE A 24 -6.68 19.72 29.22
N LEU A 25 -7.76 19.01 29.49
CA LEU A 25 -8.94 19.54 30.18
C LEU A 25 -8.79 19.56 31.70
N THR A 26 -8.22 18.53 32.32
CA THR A 26 -8.13 18.37 33.77
C THR A 26 -6.84 18.95 34.34
N ASP A 27 -5.70 18.62 33.73
CA ASP A 27 -4.39 18.92 34.31
C ASP A 27 -3.91 20.30 33.87
N LEU A 28 -4.00 20.59 32.56
CA LEU A 28 -3.63 21.88 31.98
C LEU A 28 -4.76 22.92 32.08
N ARG A 29 -6.00 22.49 32.39
CA ARG A 29 -7.20 23.33 32.48
C ARG A 29 -7.44 24.22 31.25
N TRP A 30 -7.06 23.74 30.08
CA TRP A 30 -7.19 24.49 28.84
C TRP A 30 -8.61 24.34 28.28
N LEU A 31 -9.25 25.45 27.90
CA LEU A 31 -10.55 25.46 27.21
C LEU A 31 -11.65 24.64 27.93
N THR A 32 -11.63 24.62 29.27
CA THR A 32 -12.60 23.87 30.09
C THR A 32 -14.05 24.32 29.89
N ALA A 33 -14.26 25.56 29.46
CA ALA A 33 -15.59 26.08 29.09
C ALA A 33 -16.12 25.51 27.77
N THR A 34 -15.23 24.98 26.91
CA THR A 34 -15.55 24.45 25.58
C THR A 34 -14.82 23.11 25.36
N PRO A 35 -15.16 22.07 26.13
CA PRO A 35 -14.37 20.83 26.18
C PRO A 35 -14.33 20.08 24.84
N GLU A 36 -15.38 20.19 24.03
CA GLU A 36 -15.49 19.50 22.74
C GLU A 36 -14.46 19.98 21.71
N ILE A 37 -14.03 21.24 21.81
CA ILE A 37 -12.99 21.83 20.95
C ILE A 37 -11.61 21.20 21.23
N VAL A 38 -11.42 20.62 22.42
CA VAL A 38 -10.17 19.92 22.78
C VAL A 38 -10.31 18.42 22.56
N LEU A 39 -11.43 17.84 22.98
CA LEU A 39 -11.63 16.40 23.01
C LEU A 39 -11.71 15.79 21.61
N PHE A 40 -12.52 16.37 20.71
CA PHE A 40 -12.69 15.80 19.37
C PHE A 40 -11.42 15.82 18.51
N PRO A 41 -10.60 16.88 18.49
CA PRO A 41 -9.30 16.83 17.83
C PRO A 41 -8.39 15.73 18.39
N CYS A 42 -8.28 15.58 19.71
CA CYS A 42 -7.40 14.58 20.30
C CYS A 42 -7.81 13.16 19.88
N ILE A 43 -9.11 12.88 19.87
CA ILE A 43 -9.67 11.59 19.48
C ILE A 43 -9.55 11.35 17.98
N ALA A 44 -9.91 12.33 17.15
CA ALA A 44 -9.81 12.23 15.70
C ALA A 44 -8.36 12.02 15.23
N ILE A 45 -7.41 12.76 15.79
CA ILE A 45 -5.98 12.60 15.50
C ILE A 45 -5.52 11.19 15.89
N SER A 46 -5.82 10.75 17.12
CA SER A 46 -5.35 9.45 17.60
C SER A 46 -5.93 8.29 16.78
N LEU A 47 -7.23 8.35 16.45
CA LEU A 47 -7.89 7.35 15.59
C LEU A 47 -7.33 7.35 14.17
N ALA A 48 -7.12 8.52 13.55
CA ALA A 48 -6.58 8.62 12.20
C ALA A 48 -5.11 8.14 12.13
N ILE A 49 -4.26 8.54 13.07
CA ILE A 49 -2.88 8.08 13.17
C ILE A 49 -2.85 6.56 13.40
N GLY A 50 -3.68 6.08 14.33
CA GLY A 50 -3.78 4.67 14.68
C GLY A 50 -4.21 3.79 13.52
N SER A 51 -5.25 4.19 12.78
CA SER A 51 -5.75 3.43 11.64
C SER A 51 -4.70 3.35 10.53
N VAL A 52 -4.06 4.47 10.19
CA VAL A 52 -3.02 4.56 9.14
C VAL A 52 -1.77 3.77 9.53
N ALA A 53 -1.29 3.94 10.76
CA ALA A 53 -0.13 3.20 11.24
C ALA A 53 -0.41 1.69 11.24
N ASN A 54 -1.57 1.28 11.77
CA ASN A 54 -1.95 -0.12 11.81
C ASN A 54 -2.03 -0.74 10.41
N GLU A 55 -2.58 -0.02 9.42
CA GLU A 55 -2.59 -0.50 8.03
C GLU A 55 -1.19 -0.67 7.46
N ILE A 56 -0.29 0.29 7.69
CA ILE A 56 1.10 0.24 7.20
C ILE A 56 1.86 -0.93 7.82
N PHE A 57 1.71 -1.17 9.12
CA PHE A 57 2.37 -2.28 9.82
C PHE A 57 1.78 -3.65 9.45
N LEU A 58 0.46 -3.77 9.37
CA LEU A 58 -0.23 -5.01 8.99
C LEU A 58 0.02 -5.40 7.54
N SER A 59 0.18 -4.41 6.67
CA SER A 59 0.57 -4.61 5.27
C SER A 59 1.96 -5.23 5.16
N ASN A 60 2.84 -4.98 6.15
CA ASN A 60 4.28 -5.15 6.03
C ASN A 60 4.93 -5.76 7.29
N PRO A 61 4.45 -6.91 7.79
CA PRO A 61 4.80 -7.43 9.11
C PRO A 61 6.29 -7.81 9.24
N THR A 62 6.97 -8.11 8.14
CA THR A 62 8.37 -8.58 8.13
C THR A 62 9.41 -7.48 7.98
N ARG A 63 9.01 -6.21 7.74
CA ARG A 63 9.94 -5.09 7.48
C ARG A 63 9.59 -3.84 8.30
N PRO A 64 9.68 -3.88 9.64
CA PRO A 64 9.28 -2.76 10.50
C PRO A 64 10.10 -1.48 10.25
N LYS A 65 11.39 -1.59 9.92
CA LYS A 65 12.24 -0.42 9.58
C LYS A 65 11.75 0.33 8.34
N LEU A 66 11.28 -0.40 7.32
CA LEU A 66 10.71 0.19 6.11
C LEU A 66 9.36 0.84 6.40
N SER A 67 8.51 0.16 7.19
CA SER A 67 7.23 0.70 7.64
C SER A 67 7.40 2.03 8.37
N LEU A 68 8.39 2.15 9.25
CA LEU A 68 8.73 3.40 9.96
C LEU A 68 9.19 4.52 9.01
N ARG A 69 9.92 4.19 7.94
CA ARG A 69 10.37 5.18 6.94
C ARG A 69 9.20 5.73 6.12
N ILE A 70 8.29 4.85 5.68
CA ILE A 70 7.10 5.20 4.89
C ILE A 70 6.11 6.02 5.72
N LEU A 71 6.08 5.81 7.04
CA LEU A 71 5.09 6.35 7.96
C LEU A 71 4.97 7.89 7.97
N ARG A 72 6.04 8.62 7.63
CA ARG A 72 6.13 10.08 7.78
C ARG A 72 5.01 10.84 7.05
N ILE A 73 4.91 10.68 5.74
CA ILE A 73 3.93 11.42 4.92
C ILE A 73 2.49 10.99 5.23
N PRO A 74 2.16 9.68 5.28
CA PRO A 74 0.83 9.20 5.67
C PRO A 74 0.37 9.71 7.04
N LEU A 75 1.26 9.73 8.05
CA LEU A 75 0.89 10.25 9.37
C LEU A 75 0.69 11.75 9.40
N MET A 76 1.49 12.53 8.65
CA MET A 76 1.27 13.98 8.57
C MET A 76 -0.10 14.31 7.96
N ILE A 77 -0.51 13.55 6.95
CA ILE A 77 -1.84 13.66 6.34
C ILE A 77 -2.92 13.26 7.36
N ALA A 78 -2.75 12.13 8.05
CA ALA A 78 -3.68 11.68 9.06
C ALA A 78 -3.83 12.69 10.21
N LEU A 79 -2.73 13.29 10.66
CA LEU A 79 -2.70 14.32 11.68
C LEU A 79 -3.42 15.59 11.22
N ALA A 80 -3.13 16.07 10.01
CA ALA A 80 -3.76 17.28 9.47
C ALA A 80 -5.28 17.11 9.30
N ILE A 81 -5.71 15.98 8.76
CA ILE A 81 -7.13 15.67 8.54
C ILE A 81 -7.84 15.44 9.87
N GLY A 82 -7.24 14.69 10.79
CA GLY A 82 -7.78 14.46 12.13
C GLY A 82 -7.93 15.76 12.92
N LEU A 83 -6.94 16.64 12.88
CA LEU A 83 -6.97 17.95 13.54
C LEU A 83 -8.09 18.82 12.96
N LEU A 84 -8.15 18.97 11.63
CA LEU A 84 -9.12 19.81 10.95
C LEU A 84 -10.55 19.32 11.20
N ALA A 85 -10.80 18.02 11.01
CA ALA A 85 -12.12 17.44 11.22
C ALA A 85 -12.53 17.45 12.69
N GLY A 86 -11.60 17.18 13.61
CA GLY A 86 -11.88 17.24 15.04
C GLY A 86 -12.22 18.66 15.51
N LEU A 87 -11.53 19.68 14.98
CA LEU A 87 -11.86 21.08 15.29
C LEU A 87 -13.23 21.46 14.73
N ILE A 88 -13.54 21.06 13.50
CA ILE A 88 -14.87 21.29 12.90
C ILE A 88 -15.95 20.60 13.75
N ALA A 89 -15.75 19.34 14.12
CA ALA A 89 -16.68 18.60 14.97
C ALA A 89 -16.86 19.26 16.35
N GLY A 90 -15.77 19.72 16.96
CA GLY A 90 -15.78 20.43 18.24
C GLY A 90 -16.49 21.77 18.19
N ILE A 91 -16.22 22.59 17.18
CA ILE A 91 -16.88 23.88 17.00
C ILE A 91 -18.38 23.68 16.75
N ILE A 92 -18.74 22.77 15.84
CA ILE A 92 -20.15 22.47 15.54
C ILE A 92 -20.85 21.96 16.80
N SER A 93 -20.25 21.01 17.52
CA SER A 93 -20.85 20.46 18.74
C SER A 93 -21.02 21.52 19.82
N GLN A 94 -20.01 22.39 20.01
CA GLN A 94 -20.08 23.49 20.96
C GLN A 94 -21.20 24.48 20.62
N ILE A 95 -21.40 24.78 19.33
CA ILE A 95 -22.51 25.61 18.87
C ILE A 95 -23.84 24.91 19.16
N LEU A 96 -23.97 23.63 18.81
CA LEU A 96 -25.22 22.87 19.01
C LEU A 96 -25.58 22.69 20.49
N PHE A 97 -24.59 22.65 21.38
CA PHE A 97 -24.80 22.65 22.83
C PHE A 97 -25.17 24.02 23.40
N ALA A 98 -25.12 25.10 22.61
CA ALA A 98 -25.51 26.42 23.09
C ALA A 98 -26.99 26.42 23.53
N PRO A 99 -27.31 27.03 24.70
CA PRO A 99 -28.65 27.00 25.27
C PRO A 99 -29.72 27.66 24.39
N MET A 100 -29.31 28.47 23.41
CA MET A 100 -30.20 29.08 22.43
C MET A 100 -30.80 28.08 21.42
N LEU A 101 -30.08 27.02 21.06
CA LEU A 101 -30.48 26.10 20.00
C LEU A 101 -31.30 24.89 20.50
N ARG A 102 -31.28 24.60 21.81
CA ARG A 102 -32.06 23.53 22.48
C ARG A 102 -32.00 22.17 21.76
N VAL A 103 -30.85 21.82 21.19
CA VAL A 103 -30.67 20.52 20.51
C VAL A 103 -30.44 19.42 21.56
N PRO A 104 -31.15 18.28 21.49
CA PRO A 104 -30.91 17.15 22.38
C PRO A 104 -29.47 16.64 22.33
N THR A 105 -28.86 16.42 23.50
CA THR A 105 -27.49 15.90 23.64
C THR A 105 -27.18 14.64 22.81
N PRO A 106 -28.09 13.64 22.71
CA PRO A 106 -27.83 12.45 21.90
C PRO A 106 -27.61 12.77 20.42
N ILE A 107 -28.36 13.74 19.88
CA ILE A 107 -28.27 14.13 18.47
C ILE A 107 -26.91 14.77 18.21
N VAL A 108 -26.47 15.70 19.08
CA VAL A 108 -25.17 16.36 18.95
C VAL A 108 -24.02 15.34 18.97
N ARG A 109 -24.08 14.35 19.87
CA ARG A 109 -23.06 13.30 19.96
C ARG A 109 -23.03 12.39 18.73
N ILE A 110 -24.19 11.97 18.22
CA ILE A 110 -24.30 11.17 16.99
C ILE A 110 -23.66 11.92 15.83
N PHE A 111 -23.97 13.21 15.65
CA PHE A 111 -23.36 14.02 14.60
C PHE A 111 -21.84 14.18 14.79
N GLY A 112 -21.37 14.47 16.00
CA GLY A 112 -19.94 14.59 16.29
C GLY A 112 -19.17 13.30 15.96
N TRP A 113 -19.68 12.15 16.37
CA TRP A 113 -19.06 10.85 16.08
C TRP A 113 -19.10 10.51 14.60
N LEU A 114 -20.18 10.88 13.90
CA LEU A 114 -20.29 10.69 12.45
C LEU A 114 -19.24 11.49 11.69
N ILE A 115 -19.02 12.77 12.06
CA ILE A 115 -17.97 13.62 11.47
C ILE A 115 -16.59 13.01 11.74
N VAL A 116 -16.30 12.63 12.98
CA VAL A 116 -15.01 12.01 13.35
C VAL A 116 -14.79 10.71 12.58
N GLY A 117 -15.78 9.83 12.52
CA GLY A 117 -15.69 8.55 11.79
C GLY A 117 -15.42 8.75 10.30
N ALA A 118 -16.20 9.60 9.63
CA ALA A 118 -16.02 9.89 8.22
C ALA A 118 -14.64 10.49 7.92
N ALA A 119 -14.14 11.37 8.79
CA ALA A 119 -12.82 11.96 8.66
C ALA A 119 -11.69 10.95 8.85
N VAL A 120 -11.85 10.00 9.78
CA VAL A 120 -10.89 8.91 10.00
C VAL A 120 -10.84 7.98 8.77
N GLY A 121 -11.96 7.68 8.13
CA GLY A 121 -12.00 6.97 6.85
C GLY A 121 -11.38 7.76 5.70
N LEU A 122 -11.63 9.07 5.63
CA LEU A 122 -11.02 9.96 4.64
C LEU A 122 -9.49 10.03 4.82
N ALA A 123 -9.00 10.10 6.06
CA ALA A 123 -7.59 10.08 6.39
C ALA A 123 -6.92 8.77 5.96
N GLU A 124 -7.51 7.62 6.29
CA GLU A 124 -7.01 6.31 5.86
C GLU A 124 -6.99 6.21 4.33
N GLY A 125 -8.13 6.51 3.68
CA GLY A 125 -8.28 6.38 2.23
C GLY A 125 -7.36 7.31 1.44
N LEU A 126 -7.13 8.55 1.92
CA LEU A 126 -6.15 9.45 1.30
C LEU A 126 -4.72 8.94 1.53
N SER A 127 -4.36 8.65 2.78
CA SER A 127 -3.01 8.21 3.15
C SER A 127 -2.57 6.94 2.40
N TRP A 128 -3.55 6.12 1.98
CA TRP A 128 -3.35 4.94 1.13
C TRP A 128 -2.61 5.24 -0.17
N ARG A 129 -2.83 6.42 -0.76
CA ARG A 129 -2.14 6.84 -1.98
C ARG A 129 -0.62 6.87 -1.85
N TRP A 130 -0.09 7.10 -0.64
CA TRP A 130 1.33 7.29 -0.40
C TRP A 130 2.07 6.03 0.05
N HIS A 131 1.35 4.96 0.38
CA HIS A 131 1.98 3.72 0.85
C HIS A 131 1.53 2.46 0.10
N SER A 132 0.53 2.57 -0.78
CA SER A 132 0.03 1.46 -1.58
C SER A 132 0.37 1.61 -3.06
N LEU A 133 0.88 0.52 -3.64
CA LEU A 133 1.14 0.40 -5.08
C LEU A 133 -0.17 0.35 -5.89
N GLU A 134 -1.26 -0.15 -5.29
CA GLU A 134 -2.57 -0.26 -5.94
C GLU A 134 -3.24 1.10 -6.19
N ALA A 135 -2.80 2.16 -5.49
CA ALA A 135 -3.32 3.51 -5.64
C ALA A 135 -2.88 4.20 -6.94
N GLY A 136 -1.97 3.58 -7.71
CA GLY A 136 -1.60 4.04 -9.06
C GLY A 136 -2.78 4.02 -10.04
N ASN A 137 -3.74 3.11 -9.85
CA ASN A 137 -4.96 3.09 -10.64
C ASN A 137 -6.00 4.08 -10.05
N PRO A 138 -6.40 5.13 -10.79
CA PRO A 138 -7.31 6.16 -10.29
C PRO A 138 -8.71 5.63 -9.94
N GLN A 139 -9.20 4.60 -10.63
CA GLN A 139 -10.51 4.01 -10.35
C GLN A 139 -10.49 3.23 -9.04
N ARG A 140 -9.44 2.42 -8.82
CA ARG A 140 -9.26 1.65 -7.56
C ARG A 140 -9.08 2.58 -6.37
N PHE A 141 -8.29 3.64 -6.54
CA PHE A 141 -8.14 4.67 -5.52
C PHE A 141 -9.49 5.30 -5.12
N ARG A 142 -10.30 5.71 -6.10
CA ARG A 142 -11.63 6.28 -5.82
C ARG A 142 -12.55 5.29 -5.13
N GLN A 143 -12.60 4.05 -5.58
CA GLN A 143 -13.43 3.00 -4.98
C GLN A 143 -13.04 2.78 -3.51
N ARG A 144 -11.74 2.65 -3.20
CA ARG A 144 -11.27 2.44 -1.83
C ARG A 144 -11.52 3.66 -0.95
N LEU A 145 -11.27 4.87 -1.45
CA LEU A 145 -11.53 6.11 -0.71
C LEU A 145 -13.01 6.21 -0.32
N ILE A 146 -13.92 5.97 -1.27
CA ILE A 146 -15.37 6.02 -1.01
C ILE A 146 -15.77 4.92 -0.03
N LEU A 147 -15.28 3.69 -0.22
CA LEU A 147 -15.58 2.57 0.67
C LEU A 147 -15.09 2.82 2.10
N SER A 148 -13.91 3.40 2.27
CA SER A 148 -13.34 3.73 3.59
C SER A 148 -14.19 4.76 4.32
N ILE A 149 -14.59 5.84 3.63
CA ILE A 149 -15.47 6.88 4.20
C ILE A 149 -16.83 6.30 4.57
N ILE A 150 -17.47 5.54 3.68
CA ILE A 150 -18.81 4.97 3.93
C ILE A 150 -18.76 3.97 5.09
N ALA A 151 -17.81 3.05 5.09
CA ALA A 151 -17.72 2.01 6.11
C ALA A 151 -17.46 2.60 7.50
N THR A 152 -16.57 3.60 7.59
CA THR A 152 -16.27 4.27 8.87
C THR A 152 -17.41 5.17 9.33
N ALA A 153 -18.15 5.82 8.43
CA ALA A 153 -19.35 6.58 8.77
C ALA A 153 -20.49 5.68 9.28
N ILE A 154 -20.71 4.51 8.66
CA ILE A 154 -21.68 3.52 9.13
C ILE A 154 -21.26 2.98 10.50
N ALA A 155 -19.97 2.68 10.68
CA ALA A 155 -19.46 2.19 11.96
C ALA A 155 -19.56 3.22 13.08
N SER A 156 -19.26 4.50 12.83
CA SER A 156 -19.40 5.54 13.84
C SER A 156 -20.86 5.81 14.19
N LEU A 157 -21.77 5.76 13.22
CA LEU A 157 -23.21 5.84 13.48
C LEU A 157 -23.69 4.65 14.32
N THR A 158 -23.24 3.44 13.98
CA THR A 158 -23.57 2.22 14.72
C THR A 158 -23.05 2.31 16.17
N ALA A 159 -21.83 2.80 16.36
CA ALA A 159 -21.25 3.03 17.67
C ALA A 159 -22.05 4.05 18.48
N ALA A 160 -22.42 5.19 17.88
CA ALA A 160 -23.17 6.24 18.55
C ALA A 160 -24.56 5.77 18.98
N LEU A 161 -25.29 5.07 18.10
CA LEU A 161 -26.59 4.49 18.43
C LEU A 161 -26.48 3.43 19.51
N SER A 162 -25.48 2.56 19.44
CA SER A 162 -25.24 1.53 20.46
C SER A 162 -24.93 2.15 21.82
N PHE A 163 -24.12 3.20 21.85
CA PHE A 163 -23.79 3.91 23.08
C PHE A 163 -25.00 4.62 23.69
N GLU A 164 -25.82 5.30 22.89
CA GLU A 164 -27.05 5.92 23.40
C GLU A 164 -28.07 4.88 23.88
N LEU A 165 -28.19 3.71 23.22
CA LEU A 165 -29.00 2.60 23.71
C LEU A 165 -28.53 2.10 25.08
N ILE A 166 -27.21 1.96 25.28
CA ILE A 166 -26.63 1.57 26.58
C ILE A 166 -26.94 2.62 27.64
N ARG A 167 -26.89 3.92 27.31
CA ARG A 167 -27.24 5.00 28.25
C ARG A 167 -28.72 4.99 28.62
N LEU A 168 -29.61 4.72 27.66
CA LEU A 168 -31.05 4.65 27.88
C LEU A 168 -31.45 3.46 28.76
N ILE A 169 -30.84 2.30 28.54
CA ILE A 169 -31.16 1.07 29.28
C ILE A 169 -30.46 1.05 30.65
N GLY A 170 -29.23 1.56 30.72
CA GLY A 170 -28.32 1.33 31.83
C GLY A 170 -28.47 2.27 33.02
N ASN A 171 -29.12 3.43 32.89
CA ASN A 171 -29.24 4.46 33.94
C ASN A 171 -27.95 4.53 34.80
N PHE A 172 -26.83 4.93 34.16
CA PHE A 172 -25.48 4.79 34.72
C PHE A 172 -25.44 5.17 36.21
N PRO A 173 -25.14 4.21 37.12
CA PRO A 173 -25.07 4.51 38.54
C PRO A 173 -24.05 5.62 38.78
N ASN A 174 -24.28 6.51 39.76
CA ASN A 174 -23.39 7.63 40.02
C ASN A 174 -21.91 7.23 40.20
N ALA A 175 -21.65 6.01 40.69
CA ALA A 175 -20.30 5.44 40.83
C ALA A 175 -19.61 5.12 39.49
N LEU A 176 -20.37 4.85 38.42
CA LEU A 176 -19.86 4.49 37.09
C LEU A 176 -19.90 5.64 36.09
N LYS A 177 -20.40 6.81 36.49
CA LYS A 177 -20.54 7.98 35.61
C LYS A 177 -19.20 8.45 35.02
N ASN A 178 -18.11 8.29 35.77
CA ASN A 178 -16.76 8.62 35.29
C ASN A 178 -16.26 7.68 34.17
N TYR A 179 -16.88 6.50 34.01
CA TYR A 179 -16.54 5.53 32.98
C TYR A 179 -17.42 5.63 31.74
N GLU A 180 -18.40 6.52 31.73
CA GLU A 180 -19.36 6.69 30.64
C GLU A 180 -18.66 7.07 29.32
N ASP A 181 -17.86 8.15 29.35
CA ASP A 181 -17.12 8.64 28.18
C ASP A 181 -16.07 7.64 27.67
N PRO A 182 -15.16 7.08 28.50
CA PRO A 182 -14.19 6.11 27.99
C PRO A 182 -14.89 4.88 27.42
N LEU A 183 -15.98 4.38 28.02
CA LEU A 183 -16.77 3.29 27.46
C LEU A 183 -17.33 3.65 26.08
N GLY A 184 -17.87 4.86 25.91
CA GLY A 184 -18.34 5.34 24.61
C GLY A 184 -17.25 5.32 23.54
N PHE A 185 -16.07 5.86 23.85
CA PHE A 185 -14.93 5.85 22.91
C PHE A 185 -14.37 4.45 22.67
N THR A 186 -14.47 3.56 23.65
CA THR A 186 -14.13 2.13 23.51
C THR A 186 -14.98 1.49 22.41
N ILE A 187 -16.31 1.71 22.45
CA ILE A 187 -17.25 1.21 21.45
C ILE A 187 -16.94 1.81 20.07
N LEU A 188 -16.71 3.13 20.01
CA LEU A 188 -16.33 3.81 18.77
C LEU A 188 -15.07 3.20 18.15
N GLY A 189 -14.02 3.01 18.95
CA GLY A 189 -12.76 2.42 18.50
C GLY A 189 -12.93 1.00 17.98
N LEU A 190 -13.73 0.17 18.66
CA LEU A 190 -14.02 -1.20 18.21
C LEU A 190 -14.79 -1.22 16.88
N CYS A 191 -15.83 -0.40 16.74
CA CYS A 191 -16.61 -0.31 15.51
C CYS A 191 -15.75 0.17 14.33
N LEU A 192 -14.91 1.19 14.55
CA LEU A 192 -13.98 1.67 13.51
C LEU A 192 -12.92 0.63 13.16
N GLY A 193 -12.36 -0.09 14.15
CA GLY A 193 -11.46 -1.22 13.90
C GLY A 193 -12.13 -2.31 13.06
N ALA A 194 -13.40 -2.63 13.34
CA ALA A 194 -14.17 -3.59 12.54
C ALA A 194 -14.40 -3.09 11.10
N ALA A 195 -14.71 -1.81 10.91
CA ALA A 195 -14.86 -1.19 9.60
C ALA A 195 -13.57 -1.29 8.79
N PHE A 196 -12.42 -0.94 9.39
CA PHE A 196 -11.14 -1.02 8.71
C PHE A 196 -10.73 -2.45 8.36
N ARG A 197 -11.11 -3.43 9.19
CA ARG A 197 -10.94 -4.83 8.81
C ARG A 197 -11.70 -5.16 7.52
N ILE A 198 -12.89 -4.59 7.30
CA ILE A 198 -13.70 -4.84 6.09
C ILE A 198 -13.12 -4.09 4.90
N THR A 199 -12.81 -2.80 5.04
CA THR A 199 -12.26 -1.98 3.95
C THR A 199 -10.89 -2.46 3.49
N ASN A 200 -10.11 -3.01 4.43
CA ASN A 200 -8.73 -3.45 4.20
C ASN A 200 -8.64 -4.99 4.12
N SER A 201 -9.80 -5.68 3.98
CA SER A 201 -9.87 -7.15 3.84
C SER A 201 -9.33 -7.66 2.50
N SER A 202 -9.07 -6.78 1.53
CA SER A 202 -8.30 -7.14 0.35
C SER A 202 -6.91 -7.62 0.79
N PRO A 203 -6.51 -8.89 0.54
CA PRO A 203 -5.11 -9.27 0.57
C PRO A 203 -4.37 -8.31 -0.35
N SER A 204 -3.62 -7.39 0.24
CA SER A 204 -2.77 -6.51 -0.54
C SER A 204 -1.75 -7.38 -1.24
N TYR A 205 -1.57 -7.15 -2.53
CA TYR A 205 -0.59 -7.81 -3.40
C TYR A 205 0.86 -7.43 -3.02
N LEU A 206 1.00 -6.70 -1.91
CA LEU A 206 2.25 -6.27 -1.30
C LEU A 206 3.25 -7.41 -1.16
N PRO A 207 2.94 -8.65 -0.71
CA PRO A 207 3.95 -9.70 -0.67
C PRO A 207 4.54 -10.06 -2.05
N ALA A 208 3.74 -10.01 -3.11
CA ALA A 208 4.16 -10.37 -4.48
C ALA A 208 4.88 -9.20 -5.19
N LEU A 209 4.35 -7.98 -5.12
CA LEU A 209 5.00 -6.78 -5.66
C LEU A 209 6.26 -6.39 -4.87
N ARG A 210 6.31 -6.67 -3.56
CA ARG A 210 7.43 -6.35 -2.66
C ARG A 210 8.48 -7.44 -2.56
N ALA A 211 8.18 -8.66 -3.01
CA ALA A 211 9.21 -9.62 -3.36
C ALA A 211 10.02 -9.13 -4.56
N GLY A 212 9.43 -8.36 -5.50
CA GLY A 212 10.16 -7.59 -6.51
C GLY A 212 10.97 -6.44 -5.90
N ALA A 213 10.32 -5.52 -5.17
CA ALA A 213 10.98 -4.39 -4.49
C ALA A 213 11.87 -4.76 -3.27
N GLY A 214 12.22 -6.04 -3.12
CA GLY A 214 12.96 -6.59 -2.00
C GLY A 214 14.31 -7.18 -2.37
N PHE A 215 14.59 -7.30 -3.65
CA PHE A 215 15.89 -7.65 -4.20
C PHE A 215 16.60 -6.39 -4.69
N GLU A 216 16.62 -5.30 -3.90
CA GLU A 216 17.55 -4.20 -4.15
C GLU A 216 18.96 -4.74 -3.86
N TYR A 217 19.73 -5.12 -4.89
CA TYR A 217 21.16 -5.22 -4.74
C TYR A 217 21.69 -3.79 -4.60
N ARG A 218 22.19 -3.43 -3.41
CA ARG A 218 23.04 -2.24 -3.24
C ARG A 218 24.42 -2.56 -3.82
N GLY A 219 24.49 -2.65 -5.14
CA GLY A 219 25.75 -2.49 -5.86
C GLY A 219 26.20 -1.03 -5.76
N GLU A 220 27.46 -0.79 -6.10
CA GLU A 220 27.96 0.58 -6.24
C GLU A 220 27.06 1.33 -7.24
N GLU A 221 26.62 2.52 -6.86
CA GLU A 221 25.82 3.41 -7.71
C GLU A 221 26.52 3.54 -9.06
N TYR A 222 25.89 3.04 -10.14
CA TYR A 222 26.25 3.48 -11.48
C TYR A 222 25.90 4.96 -11.55
N GLU A 223 26.88 5.83 -11.31
CA GLU A 223 26.76 7.22 -11.70
C GLU A 223 26.54 7.23 -13.21
N PRO A 224 25.46 7.86 -13.71
CA PRO A 224 25.28 8.02 -15.14
C PRO A 224 26.41 8.92 -15.64
N ILE A 225 27.39 8.33 -16.32
CA ILE A 225 28.42 9.08 -17.01
C ILE A 225 27.69 9.95 -18.02
N ASN A 226 27.70 11.26 -17.80
CA ASN A 226 27.25 12.28 -18.75
C ASN A 226 27.96 12.08 -20.10
N GLN A 227 27.39 11.26 -20.99
CA GLN A 227 27.86 11.17 -22.37
C GLN A 227 27.30 12.37 -23.13
N GLN A 228 28.16 13.36 -23.31
CA GLN A 228 27.98 14.41 -24.31
C GLN A 228 27.73 13.75 -25.68
N LEU A 229 26.47 13.79 -26.12
CA LEU A 229 26.00 13.27 -27.39
C LEU A 229 26.77 13.92 -28.55
N ASN A 230 27.51 13.11 -29.30
CA ASN A 230 28.10 13.49 -30.57
C ASN A 230 27.11 13.04 -31.68
N PRO A 231 26.43 13.96 -32.40
CA PRO A 231 25.21 13.66 -33.16
C PRO A 231 25.41 12.87 -34.46
N ASN A 232 26.62 12.38 -34.75
CA ASN A 232 26.97 11.75 -36.04
C ASN A 232 27.46 10.30 -35.94
N ARG A 233 27.21 9.59 -34.84
CA ARG A 233 27.52 8.14 -34.77
C ARG A 233 26.29 7.32 -35.19
N THR A 234 26.34 6.77 -36.39
CA THR A 234 25.44 5.71 -36.84
C THR A 234 25.57 4.51 -35.91
N VAL A 235 24.48 4.19 -35.21
CA VAL A 235 24.37 3.06 -34.29
C VAL A 235 24.66 1.77 -35.05
N LYS A 236 25.80 1.15 -34.75
CA LYS A 236 26.02 -0.25 -35.05
C LYS A 236 25.37 -1.05 -33.92
N LEU A 237 24.61 -2.09 -34.28
CA LEU A 237 24.39 -3.27 -33.43
C LEU A 237 25.75 -3.65 -32.83
N ASP A 238 25.80 -4.00 -31.55
CA ASP A 238 27.00 -4.27 -30.74
C ASP A 238 27.45 -3.08 -29.86
N ASP A 239 26.53 -2.54 -29.04
CA ASP A 239 26.92 -1.74 -27.88
C ASP A 239 26.88 -2.64 -26.63
N PRO A 240 28.04 -3.04 -26.07
CA PRO A 240 28.12 -3.91 -24.88
C PRO A 240 27.58 -3.22 -23.61
N ASP A 241 27.36 -1.91 -23.65
CA ASP A 241 26.84 -1.10 -22.54
C ASP A 241 25.31 -0.88 -22.62
N ALA A 242 24.61 -1.60 -23.51
CA ALA A 242 23.17 -1.43 -23.67
C ALA A 242 22.42 -1.88 -22.40
N LEU A 243 21.57 -1.01 -21.85
CA LEU A 243 20.75 -1.33 -20.68
C LEU A 243 19.66 -2.39 -21.02
N PRO A 244 19.29 -3.27 -20.07
CA PRO A 244 18.19 -4.21 -20.26
C PRO A 244 16.89 -3.44 -20.47
N CYS A 245 16.02 -3.88 -21.39
CA CYS A 245 14.80 -3.14 -21.74
C CYS A 245 13.65 -4.04 -22.20
N ILE A 246 12.43 -3.49 -22.23
CA ILE A 246 11.22 -4.16 -22.73
C ILE A 246 10.77 -3.61 -24.08
N ASP A 247 10.13 -4.45 -24.89
CA ASP A 247 9.33 -4.00 -26.03
C ASP A 247 7.94 -3.56 -25.56
N ARG A 248 7.69 -2.24 -25.56
CA ARG A 248 6.42 -1.64 -25.15
C ARG A 248 5.22 -1.94 -26.04
N SER A 249 5.45 -2.37 -27.28
CA SER A 249 4.35 -2.79 -28.15
C SER A 249 3.67 -4.06 -27.62
N VAL A 250 4.35 -4.80 -26.73
CA VAL A 250 3.91 -6.09 -26.21
C VAL A 250 3.82 -6.13 -24.69
N LEU A 251 4.78 -5.53 -23.99
CA LEU A 251 4.93 -5.57 -22.55
C LEU A 251 4.72 -4.18 -21.94
N LYS A 252 4.27 -4.13 -20.69
CA LYS A 252 4.08 -2.88 -19.96
C LYS A 252 4.51 -3.05 -18.52
N PHE A 253 5.05 -2.01 -17.90
CA PHE A 253 5.32 -2.03 -16.46
C PHE A 253 4.03 -1.72 -15.67
N VAL A 254 3.81 -2.46 -14.57
CA VAL A 254 2.58 -2.35 -13.74
C VAL A 254 2.55 -1.05 -12.92
N SER A 255 3.69 -0.44 -12.63
CA SER A 255 3.79 0.70 -11.70
C SER A 255 4.80 1.77 -12.05
N TYR A 256 5.28 1.85 -13.31
CA TYR A 256 6.25 2.88 -13.65
C TYR A 256 5.56 4.24 -13.80
N ARG A 257 5.96 5.19 -12.94
CA ARG A 257 5.57 6.60 -13.00
C ARG A 257 6.87 7.39 -13.05
N SER A 258 7.46 7.54 -14.25
CA SER A 258 8.59 8.46 -14.41
C SER A 258 8.10 9.81 -14.94
N GLN A 259 8.63 10.86 -14.31
CA GLN A 259 8.72 12.19 -14.88
C GLN A 259 10.04 12.21 -15.66
N GLY A 260 10.00 12.14 -16.99
CA GLY A 260 11.17 12.31 -17.85
C GLY A 260 11.18 11.28 -18.98
N ASP A 261 11.27 11.78 -20.22
CA ASP A 261 11.10 11.01 -21.48
C ASP A 261 12.26 10.05 -21.81
N ASP A 262 13.38 10.05 -21.07
CA ASP A 262 14.63 9.41 -21.53
C ASP A 262 14.89 7.97 -21.03
N ASP A 263 14.26 7.51 -19.93
CA ASP A 263 14.54 6.20 -19.29
C ASP A 263 13.28 5.33 -19.13
N GLU A 264 12.47 5.27 -20.18
CA GLU A 264 11.10 4.74 -20.11
C GLU A 264 10.97 3.23 -20.44
N ASP A 265 11.97 2.66 -21.11
CA ASP A 265 11.95 1.26 -21.57
C ASP A 265 12.89 0.33 -20.78
N THR A 266 13.72 0.91 -19.93
CA THR A 266 14.77 0.23 -19.19
C THR A 266 14.20 -0.66 -18.08
N ILE A 267 14.68 -1.90 -17.98
CA ILE A 267 14.35 -2.84 -16.92
C ILE A 267 15.27 -2.55 -15.73
N GLU A 268 14.69 -2.05 -14.66
CA GLU A 268 15.37 -1.93 -13.37
C GLU A 268 14.93 -3.03 -12.39
N GLU A 269 15.77 -3.32 -11.40
CA GLU A 269 15.42 -4.25 -10.34
C GLU A 269 14.18 -3.76 -9.57
N GLY A 270 13.24 -4.68 -9.31
CA GLY A 270 12.01 -4.38 -8.59
C GLY A 270 10.85 -3.85 -9.43
N LEU A 271 11.06 -3.63 -10.74
CA LEU A 271 9.96 -3.39 -11.68
C LEU A 271 9.17 -4.67 -11.93
N SER A 272 7.85 -4.52 -12.03
CA SER A 272 6.93 -5.61 -12.38
C SER A 272 6.43 -5.42 -13.79
N ILE A 273 6.63 -6.43 -14.64
CA ILE A 273 6.20 -6.45 -16.04
C ILE A 273 4.86 -7.19 -16.14
N GLU A 274 3.87 -6.53 -16.70
CA GLU A 274 2.58 -7.11 -17.05
C GLU A 274 2.73 -8.01 -18.27
N LEU A 275 2.25 -9.25 -18.13
CA LEU A 275 2.29 -10.25 -19.20
C LEU A 275 0.95 -10.27 -19.95
N PRO A 276 0.94 -10.32 -21.30
CA PRO A 276 -0.27 -10.47 -22.11
C PRO A 276 -0.98 -11.81 -21.89
N VAL A 277 -2.28 -11.86 -22.18
CA VAL A 277 -3.12 -13.05 -21.90
C VAL A 277 -2.76 -14.26 -22.77
N ASP A 278 -2.57 -14.06 -24.07
CA ASP A 278 -2.32 -15.14 -25.04
C ASP A 278 -1.28 -14.68 -26.07
N ARG A 279 0.01 -14.83 -25.73
CA ARG A 279 1.12 -14.50 -26.62
C ARG A 279 2.40 -15.25 -26.22
N THR A 280 3.33 -15.37 -27.15
CA THR A 280 4.70 -15.81 -26.86
C THR A 280 5.60 -14.58 -26.73
N ILE A 281 6.36 -14.52 -25.63
CA ILE A 281 7.33 -13.47 -25.35
C ILE A 281 8.71 -14.06 -25.57
N GLN A 282 9.53 -13.41 -26.38
CA GLN A 282 10.90 -13.82 -26.66
C GLN A 282 11.85 -13.13 -25.69
N ILE A 283 12.77 -13.90 -25.11
CA ILE A 283 13.75 -13.43 -24.14
C ILE A 283 15.15 -13.70 -24.68
N GLY A 284 16.00 -12.68 -24.72
CA GLY A 284 17.37 -12.79 -25.22
C GLY A 284 18.03 -11.42 -25.36
N SER A 285 19.20 -11.38 -26.00
CA SER A 285 19.93 -10.13 -26.28
C SER A 285 19.64 -9.55 -27.67
N ALA A 286 18.89 -10.25 -28.53
CA ALA A 286 18.58 -9.77 -29.87
C ALA A 286 17.71 -8.50 -29.86
N ALA A 287 17.84 -7.68 -30.90
CA ALA A 287 17.11 -6.42 -31.03
C ALA A 287 15.59 -6.60 -31.20
N ASP A 288 15.16 -7.76 -31.70
CA ASP A 288 13.76 -8.18 -31.84
C ASP A 288 13.22 -8.94 -30.63
N ALA A 289 14.03 -9.15 -29.58
CA ALA A 289 13.57 -9.76 -28.35
C ALA A 289 12.59 -8.83 -27.63
N HIS A 290 11.48 -9.40 -27.16
CA HIS A 290 10.47 -8.66 -26.41
C HIS A 290 10.95 -8.29 -24.99
N LEU A 291 11.76 -9.17 -24.38
CA LEU A 291 12.48 -8.91 -23.15
C LEU A 291 13.98 -8.94 -23.47
N ARG A 292 14.57 -7.76 -23.66
CA ARG A 292 15.96 -7.64 -24.06
C ARG A 292 16.86 -7.60 -22.83
N LEU A 293 17.66 -8.63 -22.67
CA LEU A 293 18.62 -8.78 -21.59
C LEU A 293 20.04 -8.89 -22.20
N PRO A 294 20.92 -7.90 -21.97
CA PRO A 294 22.30 -7.89 -22.43
C PRO A 294 23.08 -9.12 -21.97
N HIS A 295 24.15 -9.48 -22.68
CA HIS A 295 25.06 -10.61 -22.34
C HIS A 295 24.39 -12.00 -22.22
N LEU A 296 23.11 -12.11 -22.60
CA LEU A 296 22.45 -13.39 -22.88
C LEU A 296 22.69 -13.82 -24.33
N PRO A 297 22.43 -15.10 -24.68
CA PRO A 297 22.30 -15.48 -26.08
C PRO A 297 21.28 -14.59 -26.80
N ALA A 298 21.47 -14.40 -28.12
CA ALA A 298 20.53 -13.68 -28.98
C ALA A 298 19.08 -14.16 -28.76
N HIS A 299 18.90 -15.48 -28.64
CA HIS A 299 17.66 -16.12 -28.23
C HIS A 299 17.93 -17.09 -27.08
N ALA A 300 17.44 -16.79 -25.88
CA ALA A 300 17.66 -17.59 -24.68
C ALA A 300 16.47 -18.51 -24.37
N ALA A 301 15.25 -17.97 -24.44
CA ALA A 301 14.02 -18.73 -24.20
C ALA A 301 12.78 -18.00 -24.73
N ASP A 302 11.72 -18.78 -24.96
CA ASP A 302 10.38 -18.27 -25.18
C ASP A 302 9.52 -18.49 -23.94
N LEU A 303 8.69 -17.50 -23.61
CA LEU A 303 7.64 -17.61 -22.62
C LEU A 303 6.29 -17.64 -23.33
N LYS A 304 5.69 -18.83 -23.46
CA LYS A 304 4.38 -19.02 -24.10
C LYS A 304 3.27 -18.92 -23.07
N LEU A 305 2.37 -17.97 -23.27
CA LEU A 305 1.19 -17.73 -22.44
C LEU A 305 -0.04 -18.27 -23.17
N SER A 306 -0.81 -19.13 -22.49
CA SER A 306 -2.09 -19.65 -22.95
C SER A 306 -3.08 -19.59 -21.81
N GLY A 307 -3.82 -18.49 -21.73
CA GLY A 307 -4.73 -18.16 -20.65
C GLY A 307 -4.04 -18.16 -19.28
N LYS A 308 -4.37 -19.14 -18.43
CA LYS A 308 -3.84 -19.26 -17.06
C LYS A 308 -2.53 -20.06 -16.97
N ILE A 309 -2.01 -20.55 -18.09
CA ILE A 309 -0.82 -21.39 -18.14
C ILE A 309 0.30 -20.63 -18.83
N ALA A 310 1.43 -20.50 -18.14
CA ALA A 310 2.67 -20.02 -18.71
C ALA A 310 3.67 -21.17 -18.82
N THR A 311 4.28 -21.32 -19.98
CA THR A 311 5.28 -22.34 -20.24
C THR A 311 6.55 -21.68 -20.75
N LEU A 312 7.66 -21.92 -20.06
CA LEU A 312 8.99 -21.55 -20.51
C LEU A 312 9.49 -22.62 -21.49
N LEU A 313 9.90 -22.21 -22.68
CA LEU A 313 10.51 -23.03 -23.71
C LEU A 313 11.98 -22.60 -23.84
N PRO A 314 12.92 -23.34 -23.22
CA PRO A 314 14.34 -23.08 -23.35
C PRO A 314 14.82 -23.18 -24.80
N ASP A 315 15.77 -22.33 -25.19
CA ASP A 315 16.48 -22.53 -26.45
C ASP A 315 17.25 -23.86 -26.45
N SER A 316 17.20 -24.57 -27.57
CA SER A 316 17.80 -25.90 -27.71
C SER A 316 19.31 -25.93 -27.49
N LYS A 317 20.02 -24.82 -27.76
CA LYS A 317 21.47 -24.67 -27.62
C LYS A 317 21.84 -24.11 -26.25
N PHE A 318 21.01 -23.23 -25.70
CA PHE A 318 21.35 -22.45 -24.50
C PHE A 318 20.56 -22.84 -23.24
N TYR A 319 19.78 -23.92 -23.23
CA TYR A 319 19.00 -24.32 -22.05
C TYR A 319 19.80 -24.44 -20.74
N ARG A 320 21.12 -24.72 -20.80
CA ARG A 320 21.99 -24.80 -19.61
C ARG A 320 22.33 -23.45 -18.98
N THR A 321 22.06 -22.33 -19.66
CA THR A 321 22.19 -20.98 -19.08
C THR A 321 20.94 -20.56 -18.32
N LEU A 322 19.96 -21.45 -18.17
CA LEU A 322 18.72 -21.18 -17.46
C LEU A 322 18.67 -22.02 -16.18
N ALA A 323 18.19 -21.42 -15.10
CA ALA A 323 17.83 -22.12 -13.88
C ALA A 323 16.42 -21.77 -13.42
N ILE A 324 15.75 -22.76 -12.83
CA ILE A 324 14.45 -22.60 -12.19
C ILE A 324 14.60 -22.95 -10.71
N ASN A 325 14.21 -22.01 -9.85
CA ASN A 325 14.35 -22.11 -8.39
C ASN A 325 15.79 -22.50 -7.98
N GLY A 326 16.78 -21.94 -8.67
CA GLY A 326 18.21 -22.20 -8.41
C GLY A 326 18.75 -23.52 -8.99
N THR A 327 17.92 -24.34 -9.64
CA THR A 327 18.39 -25.56 -10.32
C THR A 327 18.54 -25.31 -11.82
N VAL A 328 19.76 -25.45 -12.33
CA VAL A 328 20.06 -25.34 -13.77
C VAL A 328 19.29 -26.40 -14.55
N LEU A 329 18.74 -26.02 -15.71
CA LEU A 329 18.00 -26.96 -16.54
C LEU A 329 18.94 -28.01 -17.14
N GLY A 330 18.69 -29.28 -16.80
CA GLY A 330 19.41 -30.41 -17.37
C GLY A 330 18.90 -30.85 -18.75
N SER A 331 17.82 -30.25 -19.27
CA SER A 331 17.23 -30.62 -20.55
C SER A 331 16.47 -29.47 -21.21
N ARG A 332 16.29 -29.57 -22.54
CA ARG A 332 15.46 -28.70 -23.38
C ARG A 332 13.95 -28.87 -23.21
N ARG A 333 13.49 -29.54 -22.14
CA ARG A 333 12.06 -29.79 -21.94
C ARG A 333 11.37 -28.50 -21.53
N ASN A 334 10.18 -28.30 -22.10
CA ASN A 334 9.30 -27.20 -21.71
C ASN A 334 8.99 -27.28 -20.22
N VAL A 335 9.03 -26.14 -19.54
CA VAL A 335 8.73 -26.06 -18.11
C VAL A 335 7.49 -25.21 -17.90
N THR A 336 6.44 -25.83 -17.39
CA THR A 336 5.25 -25.10 -16.94
C THR A 336 5.58 -24.32 -15.68
N LEU A 337 5.47 -23.00 -15.76
CA LEU A 337 5.76 -22.11 -14.66
C LEU A 337 4.57 -22.06 -13.69
N LYS A 338 4.87 -22.10 -12.39
CA LYS A 338 3.89 -21.90 -11.32
C LYS A 338 4.17 -20.60 -10.61
N HIS A 339 3.18 -20.10 -9.88
CA HIS A 339 3.33 -18.94 -9.01
C HIS A 339 4.61 -19.02 -8.16
N ASN A 340 5.36 -17.93 -8.08
CA ASN A 340 6.64 -17.79 -7.36
C ASN A 340 7.81 -18.59 -7.94
N TYR A 341 7.71 -19.09 -9.17
CA TYR A 341 8.89 -19.68 -9.80
C TYR A 341 9.91 -18.59 -10.09
N VAL A 342 11.13 -18.80 -9.59
CA VAL A 342 12.29 -17.94 -9.85
C VAL A 342 12.98 -18.47 -11.09
N ILE A 343 13.06 -17.65 -12.13
CA ILE A 343 13.74 -17.95 -13.39
C ILE A 343 15.03 -17.15 -13.38
N SER A 344 16.17 -17.82 -13.55
CA SER A 344 17.48 -17.17 -13.63
C SER A 344 18.11 -17.44 -14.99
N PHE A 345 18.65 -16.39 -15.60
CA PHE A 345 19.36 -16.41 -16.88
C PHE A 345 20.82 -16.04 -16.61
N TYR A 346 21.73 -17.00 -16.78
CA TYR A 346 23.16 -16.78 -16.63
C TYR A 346 23.74 -16.17 -17.89
N THR A 347 24.61 -15.18 -17.73
CA THR A 347 25.32 -14.51 -18.82
C THR A 347 26.44 -15.40 -19.37
N ILE A 348 26.83 -15.17 -20.62
CA ILE A 348 27.82 -16.01 -21.32
C ILE A 348 29.23 -15.38 -21.29
N ASP A 349 29.35 -14.07 -21.09
CA ASP A 349 30.63 -13.36 -21.08
C ASP A 349 31.15 -13.09 -19.65
N GLU A 350 32.23 -13.80 -19.29
CA GLU A 350 32.91 -13.69 -17.98
C GLU A 350 34.14 -12.75 -18.01
N ASN A 351 34.43 -12.06 -19.11
CA ASN A 351 35.72 -11.39 -19.33
C ASN A 351 35.79 -9.90 -18.97
N GLU A 352 34.75 -9.31 -18.39
CA GLU A 352 34.76 -7.89 -17.97
C GLU A 352 34.24 -7.75 -16.53
N LEU A 353 34.87 -6.84 -15.76
CA LEU A 353 34.57 -6.58 -14.35
C LEU A 353 33.15 -6.03 -14.10
N GLU A 354 32.45 -5.61 -15.15
CA GLU A 354 31.16 -4.90 -15.07
C GLU A 354 29.96 -5.73 -15.57
N THR A 355 30.14 -6.97 -16.02
CA THR A 355 29.01 -7.79 -16.52
C THR A 355 28.20 -8.42 -15.37
N PRO A 356 26.85 -8.36 -15.40
CA PRO A 356 26.02 -9.03 -14.40
C PRO A 356 26.16 -10.54 -14.54
N LYS A 357 26.33 -11.25 -13.42
CA LYS A 357 26.51 -12.72 -13.42
C LYS A 357 25.26 -13.48 -13.89
N TYR A 358 24.08 -12.93 -13.64
CA TYR A 358 22.80 -13.48 -14.07
C TYR A 358 21.69 -12.44 -13.91
N TYR A 359 20.64 -12.59 -14.70
CA TYR A 359 19.36 -11.91 -14.51
C TYR A 359 18.38 -12.84 -13.80
N ARG A 360 17.61 -12.33 -12.84
CA ARG A 360 16.63 -13.12 -12.09
C ARG A 360 15.24 -12.49 -12.18
N LEU A 361 14.29 -13.29 -12.63
CA LEU A 361 12.88 -12.92 -12.77
C LEU A 361 12.04 -13.84 -11.89
N VAL A 362 10.93 -13.32 -11.37
CA VAL A 362 9.97 -14.11 -10.58
C VAL A 362 8.64 -14.13 -11.31
N PHE A 363 8.14 -15.32 -11.57
CA PHE A 363 6.88 -15.51 -12.28
C PHE A 363 5.68 -15.53 -11.35
N TYR A 364 4.68 -14.70 -11.66
CA TYR A 364 3.40 -14.63 -10.98
C TYR A 364 2.27 -14.96 -11.96
N ASN A 365 1.64 -16.14 -11.81
CA ASN A 365 0.52 -16.59 -12.66
C ASN A 365 -0.82 -15.89 -12.37
N ARG A 366 -0.89 -15.20 -11.23
CA ARG A 366 -2.02 -14.46 -10.72
C ARG A 366 -1.37 -13.34 -9.91
N PHE A 367 -1.67 -12.10 -10.24
CA PHE A 367 -1.82 -11.13 -9.17
C PHE A 367 -2.94 -11.73 -8.30
N LEU A 368 -2.70 -11.98 -7.01
CA LEU A 368 -3.71 -12.50 -6.08
C LEU A 368 -4.88 -11.51 -5.95
N ASP A 369 -5.76 -11.48 -6.96
CA ASP A 369 -6.96 -10.66 -6.99
C ASP A 369 -8.07 -11.38 -6.23
N PRO A 370 -8.49 -10.88 -5.07
CA PRO A 370 -9.68 -11.38 -4.39
C PRO A 370 -10.98 -10.96 -5.10
N LEU A 371 -10.92 -10.19 -6.21
CA LEU A 371 -12.08 -9.69 -6.95
C LEU A 371 -12.10 -10.09 -8.45
N ALA A 372 -11.31 -11.08 -8.87
CA ALA A 372 -11.39 -11.69 -10.21
C ALA A 372 -12.28 -12.95 -10.24
#